data_AF-W2SX62-F1
#
_entry.id   AF-W2SX62-F1
#
_cell.length_a   1.000
_cell.length_b   1.000
_cell.length_c   1.000
_cell.angle_alpha   90.00
_cell.angle_beta   90.00
_cell.angle_gamma   90.00
#
_symmetry.space_group_name_H-M   'P 1'
#
loop_
_entity.id
_entity.type
_entity.pdbx_description
1 polymer ?
#
loop_
_entity_poly.entity_id
_entity_poly.type
_entity_poly.pdbx_seq_one_letter_code
_entity_poly.pdbx_strand_id
1 'polypeptide(L)'
;MTDHSRKRSTICSIQLLLTVFRKNTYGLPRLILNPEWKRIVAVGFDDNNLSDIVEWPQGTSLMIPESFTRKHVDMVVEDVLEGF
;
A
#
# COMPACT_ATOMS: atom_id res chain seq x y z
N MET A 1 24.09 36.62 7.53
CA MET A 1 24.36 35.29 6.99
C MET A 1 24.11 34.28 8.09
N THR A 2 22.92 33.68 8.15
CA THR A 2 22.64 32.56 9.06
C THR A 2 21.67 31.62 8.36
N ASP A 3 22.29 30.66 7.67
CA ASP A 3 21.69 29.52 7.02
C ASP A 3 20.86 28.72 8.03
N HIS A 4 19.54 28.80 7.90
CA HIS A 4 18.62 27.91 8.62
C HIS A 4 18.49 26.64 7.80
N SER A 5 19.46 25.74 7.98
CA SER A 5 19.44 24.40 7.43
C SER A 5 18.19 23.67 7.94
N ARG A 6 17.13 23.72 7.12
CA ARG A 6 15.87 23.00 7.30
C ARG A 6 16.22 21.52 7.27
N LYS A 7 16.32 20.89 8.44
CA LYS A 7 16.45 19.44 8.59
C LYS A 7 15.36 18.78 7.75
N ARG A 8 15.73 18.19 6.62
CA ARG A 8 14.86 17.28 5.87
C ARG A 8 14.67 16.07 6.77
N SER A 9 13.55 16.06 7.50
CA SER A 9 13.11 14.89 8.22
C SER A 9 12.81 13.81 7.19
N THR A 10 13.70 12.83 7.08
CA THR A 10 13.58 11.66 6.20
C THR A 10 12.55 10.67 6.77
N ILE A 11 11.34 11.16 7.04
CA ILE A 11 10.19 10.33 7.43
C ILE A 11 9.01 10.81 6.58
N CYS A 12 9.17 10.70 5.27
CA CYS A 12 8.12 11.00 4.28
C CYS A 12 7.83 9.77 3.43
N SER A 13 7.85 8.58 4.05
CA SER A 13 7.27 7.39 3.44
C SER A 13 5.77 7.42 3.76
N ILE A 14 5.03 8.26 3.05
CA ILE A 14 3.58 8.21 3.05
C ILE A 14 3.22 6.94 2.29
N GLN A 15 3.04 5.84 3.03
CA GLN A 15 2.45 4.62 2.51
C GLN A 15 0.94 4.70 2.73
N LEU A 16 0.18 4.58 1.64
CA LEU A 16 -1.27 4.56 1.70
C LEU A 16 -1.72 3.11 1.91
N LEU A 17 -2.24 2.79 3.09
CA LEU A 17 -2.97 1.56 3.33
C LEU A 17 -4.41 1.76 2.88
N LEU A 18 -4.80 1.10 1.79
CA LEU A 18 -6.17 1.11 1.27
C LEU A 18 -6.85 -0.21 1.62
N THR A 19 -7.90 -0.13 2.45
CA THR A 19 -8.73 -1.27 2.81
C THR A 19 -10.01 -1.26 1.96
N VAL A 20 -10.18 -2.25 1.09
CA VAL A 20 -11.35 -2.35 0.21
C VAL A 20 -12.27 -3.49 0.68
N PHE A 21 -13.44 -3.13 1.21
CA PHE A 21 -14.51 -4.08 1.63
C PHE A 21 -15.50 -4.41 0.49
N ARG A 22 -15.06 -4.41 -0.77
CA ARG A 22 -15.94 -4.72 -1.92
C ARG A 22 -15.55 -6.05 -2.54
N LYS A 23 -16.40 -7.08 -2.44
CA LYS A 23 -16.17 -8.42 -3.04
C LYS A 23 -15.94 -8.41 -4.57
N ASN A 24 -16.24 -7.31 -5.25
CA ASN A 24 -15.96 -7.14 -6.67
C ASN A 24 -15.22 -5.82 -6.92
N THR A 25 -14.01 -5.94 -7.45
CA THR A 25 -13.13 -4.84 -7.82
C THR A 25 -13.31 -4.39 -9.27
N TYR A 26 -14.13 -5.10 -10.05
CA TYR A 26 -14.42 -4.75 -11.43
C TYR A 26 -15.03 -3.35 -11.56
N GLY A 27 -14.43 -2.52 -12.41
CA GLY A 27 -14.86 -1.15 -12.67
C GLY A 27 -14.46 -0.13 -11.61
N LEU A 28 -13.64 -0.50 -10.60
CA LEU A 28 -12.98 0.48 -9.75
C LEU A 28 -11.87 1.21 -10.54
N PRO A 29 -11.68 2.52 -10.32
CA PRO A 29 -10.59 3.25 -10.94
C PRO A 29 -9.26 2.68 -10.46
N ARG A 30 -8.29 2.57 -11.38
CA ARG A 30 -6.92 2.17 -11.03
C ARG A 30 -6.30 3.21 -10.12
N LEU A 31 -5.55 2.75 -9.13
CA LEU A 31 -4.74 3.61 -8.27
C LEU A 31 -3.48 3.97 -9.03
N ILE A 32 -3.34 5.26 -9.35
CA ILE A 32 -2.19 5.80 -10.04
C ILE A 32 -1.29 6.44 -8.98
N LEU A 33 -0.03 6.02 -8.91
CA LEU A 33 0.96 6.65 -8.02
C LEU A 33 1.14 8.13 -8.38
N ASN A 34 0.96 9.01 -7.39
CA ASN A 34 1.48 10.38 -7.45
C ASN A 34 3.03 10.32 -7.31
N PRO A 35 3.81 11.19 -7.98
CA PRO A 35 5.26 11.32 -7.76
C PRO A 35 5.70 11.50 -6.29
N GLU A 36 4.82 11.91 -5.38
CA GLU A 36 5.11 11.99 -3.94
C GLU A 36 5.03 10.62 -3.21
N TRP A 37 4.44 9.60 -3.84
CA TRP A 37 4.26 8.28 -3.28
C TRP A 37 5.25 7.30 -3.93
N LYS A 38 5.86 6.45 -3.11
CA LYS A 38 6.88 5.50 -3.58
C LYS A 38 6.30 4.16 -3.99
N ARG A 39 5.23 3.73 -3.32
CA ARG A 39 4.64 2.38 -3.46
C ARG A 39 3.22 2.37 -2.92
N ILE A 40 2.34 1.59 -3.55
CA ILE A 40 1.01 1.27 -3.04
C ILE A 40 1.04 -0.15 -2.48
N VAL A 41 0.53 -0.34 -1.26
CA VAL A 41 0.26 -1.67 -0.69
C VAL A 41 -1.25 -1.76 -0.46
N ALA A 42 -1.95 -2.49 -1.33
CA ALA A 42 -3.39 -2.69 -1.22
C ALA A 42 -3.68 -4.03 -0.54
N VAL A 43 -4.55 -4.01 0.46
CA VAL A 43 -4.90 -5.19 1.25
C VAL A 43 -6.39 -5.46 1.09
N GLY A 44 -6.72 -6.56 0.41
CA GLY A 44 -8.08 -7.05 0.23
C GLY A 44 -8.46 -8.06 1.29
N PHE A 45 -9.53 -7.78 2.05
CA PHE A 45 -10.09 -8.72 3.02
C PHE A 45 -11.11 -9.65 2.35
N ASP A 46 -11.37 -10.82 2.97
CA ASP A 46 -12.31 -11.84 2.47
C ASP A 46 -11.89 -12.35 1.08
N ASP A 47 -10.59 -12.64 0.93
CA ASP A 47 -9.98 -13.14 -0.30
C ASP A 47 -10.24 -12.25 -1.54
N ASN A 48 -10.42 -10.95 -1.30
CA ASN A 48 -10.72 -10.00 -2.36
C ASN A 48 -9.44 -9.61 -3.12
N ASN A 49 -9.42 -9.88 -4.42
CA ASN A 49 -8.28 -9.57 -5.27
C ASN A 49 -8.32 -8.11 -5.76
N LEU A 50 -7.30 -7.32 -5.39
CA LEU A 50 -7.16 -5.92 -5.79
C LEU A 50 -6.15 -5.71 -6.94
N SER A 51 -5.69 -6.78 -7.61
CA SER A 51 -4.72 -6.71 -8.71
C SER A 51 -5.18 -5.87 -9.89
N ASP A 52 -6.50 -5.75 -10.10
CA ASP A 52 -7.06 -4.94 -11.19
C ASP A 52 -6.98 -3.42 -10.92
N ILE A 53 -6.71 -3.06 -9.67
CA ILE A 53 -6.67 -1.67 -9.18
C ILE A 53 -5.23 -1.21 -8.95
N VAL A 54 -4.32 -2.11 -8.57
CA VAL A 54 -2.90 -1.82 -8.34
C VAL A 54 -2.05 -2.38 -9.46
N GLU A 55 -1.35 -1.51 -10.18
CA GLU A 55 -0.44 -1.91 -11.24
C GLU A 55 0.95 -2.25 -10.70
N TRP A 56 1.54 -3.35 -11.16
CA TRP A 56 2.97 -3.60 -11.00
C TRP A 56 3.76 -2.74 -12.01
N PRO A 57 4.92 -2.13 -11.64
CA PRO A 57 5.66 -2.22 -10.38
C PRO A 57 5.30 -1.13 -9.35
N GLN A 58 4.21 -0.38 -9.57
CA GLN A 58 3.82 0.76 -8.73
C GLN A 58 3.31 0.33 -7.35
N GLY A 59 2.91 -0.93 -7.21
CA GLY A 59 2.46 -1.46 -5.94
C GLY A 59 2.25 -2.96 -5.96
N THR A 60 1.67 -3.43 -4.86
CA THR A 60 1.38 -4.82 -4.56
C THR A 60 -0.07 -4.93 -4.05
N SER A 61 -0.68 -6.10 -4.30
CA SER A 61 -2.03 -6.44 -3.86
C SER A 61 -1.95 -7.72 -3.05
N LEU A 62 -2.30 -7.65 -1.77
CA LEU A 62 -2.34 -8.78 -0.85
C LEU A 62 -3.78 -9.19 -0.59
N MET A 63 -4.06 -10.49 -0.74
CA MET A 63 -5.34 -11.09 -0.41
C MET A 63 -5.26 -11.72 0.99
N ILE A 64 -6.15 -11.30 1.88
CA ILE A 64 -6.18 -11.73 3.27
C ILE A 64 -7.54 -12.40 3.54
N PRO A 65 -7.54 -13.67 3.99
CA PRO A 65 -8.79 -14.36 4.30
C PRO A 65 -9.46 -13.75 5.53
N GLU A 66 -10.78 -13.91 5.67
CA GLU A 66 -11.54 -13.41 6.84
C GLU A 66 -10.99 -13.98 8.16
N SER A 67 -10.57 -15.24 8.16
CA SER A 67 -9.96 -15.94 9.30
C SER A 67 -8.46 -15.63 9.48
N PHE A 68 -8.07 -14.36 9.28
CA PHE A 68 -6.66 -14.01 9.21
C PHE A 68 -5.87 -14.38 10.49
N THR A 69 -4.60 -14.73 10.30
CA THR A 69 -3.70 -15.15 11.36
C THR A 69 -2.54 -14.17 11.48
N ARG A 70 -1.69 -14.37 12.48
CA ARG A 70 -0.45 -13.58 12.64
C ARG A 70 0.43 -13.60 11.40
N LYS A 71 0.49 -14.71 10.67
CA LYS A 71 1.27 -14.82 9.43
C LYS A 71 0.80 -13.83 8.35
N HIS A 72 -0.50 -13.56 8.28
CA HIS A 72 -1.05 -12.57 7.34
C HIS A 72 -0.69 -11.14 7.76
N VAL A 73 -0.64 -10.86 9.07
CA VAL A 73 -0.15 -9.58 9.59
C VAL A 73 1.32 -9.39 9.26
N ASP A 74 2.14 -10.42 9.51
CA ASP A 74 3.58 -10.38 9.23
C ASP A 74 3.83 -10.13 7.72
N MET A 75 3.07 -10.81 6.84
CA MET A 75 3.11 -10.59 5.38
C MET A 75 2.80 -9.14 4.98
N VAL A 76 1.74 -8.54 5.53
CA VAL A 76 1.38 -7.14 5.23
C VAL A 76 2.46 -6.18 5.70
N VAL A 77 3.04 -6.43 6.89
CA VAL A 77 4.13 -5.63 7.43
C VAL A 77 5.39 -5.76 6.57
N GLU A 78 5.74 -6.95 6.12
CA GLU A 78 6.88 -7.19 5.23
C GLU A 78 6.73 -6.43 3.90
N ASP A 79 5.56 -6.50 3.26
CA ASP A 79 5.29 -5.78 1.99
C ASP A 79 5.33 -4.25 2.15
N VAL A 80 4.86 -3.75 3.30
CA VAL A 80 4.99 -2.34 3.70
C VAL A 80 6.47 -1.99 3.86
N LEU A 81 7.25 -2.82 4.56
CA LEU A 81 8.66 -2.56 4.82
C LEU A 81 9.55 -2.63 3.57
N GLU A 82 9.22 -3.47 2.59
CA GLU A 82 9.93 -3.54 1.30
C GLU A 82 9.83 -2.22 0.50
N GLY A 83 8.87 -1.35 0.81
CA GLY A 83 8.75 -0.02 0.20
C GLY A 83 9.69 1.06 0.75
N PHE A 84 10.52 0.75 1.76
CA PHE A 84 11.45 1.70 2.40
C PHE A 84 12.88 1.56 1.87
#